data_AF-A0A2V2FP68-F1
#
_entry.id   AF-A0A2V2FP68-F1
#
_cell.length_a   1.000
_cell.length_b   1.000
_cell.length_c   1.000
_cell.angle_alpha   90.00
_cell.angle_beta   90.00
_cell.angle_gamma   90.00
#
_symmetry.space_group_name_H-M   'P 1'
#
loop_
_entity.id
_entity.type
_entity.pdbx_description
1 polymer ?
#
loop_
_entity_poly.entity_id
_entity_poly.type
_entity_poly.pdbx_seq_one_letter_code
_entity_poly.pdbx_strand_id
1 'polypeptide(L)'
;MKFLHNICQGRAITMDCQDYITGPAERKKGQHLQREERGAIQHLKCQGYTNRAIAREIGCSPSTVANELRRGTPPRKSNKGRKPGYSARHGEAVYKANRKHSRKHHRICRCAHFLRWVVKQFKEHKWSLDSCVGYARLHGLFPADEMVCTRTLYNEVWAGNLDLSVTELPEAMKRKQHKDSKPREHKKSFGTDISQRPEIAALRIEEGHWEGDTVVGKRAGKEAVVLSL
;
A
#
# COMPACT_ATOMS: atom_id res chain seq x y z
N MET A 1 22.35 2.84 80.81
CA MET A 1 23.01 4.08 80.31
C MET A 1 22.98 4.06 78.80
N LYS A 2 22.46 5.12 78.18
CA LYS A 2 22.34 5.27 76.72
C LYS A 2 23.69 5.70 76.15
N PHE A 3 24.16 5.04 75.09
CA PHE A 3 25.10 5.66 74.16
C PHE A 3 24.63 5.40 72.72
N LEU A 4 24.33 6.52 72.05
CA LEU A 4 24.08 6.64 70.63
C LEU A 4 25.37 6.37 69.86
N HIS A 5 25.28 5.61 68.77
CA HIS A 5 26.15 5.78 67.62
C HIS A 5 25.29 5.73 66.35
N ASN A 6 25.18 6.90 65.70
CA ASN A 6 24.73 7.05 64.32
C ASN A 6 25.88 6.64 63.40
N ILE A 7 25.67 5.68 62.48
CA ILE A 7 26.45 5.59 61.24
C ILE A 7 25.53 5.19 60.07
N CYS A 8 25.31 6.18 59.21
CA CYS A 8 25.24 6.17 57.75
C CYS A 8 24.73 4.94 56.96
N GLN A 9 23.65 5.22 56.23
CA GLN A 9 23.51 5.13 54.76
C GLN A 9 23.47 3.76 54.08
N GLY A 10 22.29 3.49 53.52
CA GLY A 10 22.09 2.54 52.44
C GLY A 10 20.64 2.60 51.97
N ARG A 11 20.20 3.73 51.38
CA ARG A 11 18.95 3.75 50.61
C ARG A 11 19.16 2.81 49.42
N ALA A 12 18.55 1.63 49.47
CA ALA A 12 18.44 0.76 48.31
C ALA A 12 17.77 1.57 47.19
N ILE A 13 18.52 1.84 46.12
CA ILE A 13 18.01 2.41 44.89
C ILE A 13 17.07 1.35 44.33
N THR A 14 15.76 1.55 44.49
CA THR A 14 14.76 0.81 43.75
C THR A 14 15.05 1.05 42.27
N MET A 15 15.43 -0.02 41.57
CA MET A 15 15.65 0.00 40.14
C MET A 15 14.33 0.36 39.49
N ASP A 16 14.24 1.57 38.95
CA ASP A 16 13.08 2.03 38.18
C ASP A 16 12.82 1.00 37.07
N CYS A 17 11.70 0.27 37.20
CA CYS A 17 11.16 -0.51 36.12
C CYS A 17 10.85 0.48 34.98
N GLN A 18 11.72 0.51 33.99
CA GLN A 18 11.45 1.20 32.74
C GLN A 18 10.31 0.43 32.07
N ASP A 19 9.08 0.89 32.31
CA ASP A 19 7.92 0.55 31.52
C ASP A 19 8.15 1.07 30.10
N TYR A 20 8.90 0.29 29.30
CA TYR A 20 8.97 0.54 27.87
C TYR A 20 7.57 0.31 27.33
N ILE A 21 6.88 1.41 27.02
CA ILE A 21 5.63 1.43 26.26
C ILE A 21 5.96 1.07 24.80
N THR A 22 6.57 -0.09 24.59
CA THR A 22 6.60 -0.73 23.27
C THR A 22 5.49 -1.75 23.31
N GLY A 23 4.25 -1.27 23.19
CA GLY A 23 3.13 -2.17 22.94
C GLY A 23 3.48 -3.05 21.74
N PRO A 24 3.24 -4.37 21.80
CA PRO A 24 3.51 -5.25 20.67
C PRO A 24 2.78 -4.67 19.46
N ALA A 25 3.52 -4.34 18.41
CA ALA A 25 2.96 -3.69 17.24
C ALA A 25 1.81 -4.55 16.69
N GLU A 26 0.58 -4.04 16.81
CA GLU A 26 -0.58 -4.77 16.35
C GLU A 26 -0.51 -4.97 14.84
N ARG A 27 -0.78 -6.21 14.42
CA ARG A 27 -0.74 -6.57 13.01
C ARG A 27 -1.89 -5.96 12.24
N LYS A 28 -1.56 -5.35 11.10
CA LYS A 28 -2.55 -4.84 10.15
C LYS A 28 -3.11 -5.98 9.30
N LYS A 29 -4.42 -5.95 9.02
CA LYS A 29 -5.06 -6.89 8.10
C LYS A 29 -4.38 -6.81 6.73
N GLY A 30 -4.00 -7.98 6.18
CA GLY A 30 -3.30 -8.08 4.89
C GLY A 30 -1.78 -7.95 4.96
N GLN A 31 -1.20 -7.77 6.16
CA GLN A 31 0.24 -7.76 6.35
C GLN A 31 0.85 -9.15 6.14
N HIS A 32 1.97 -9.21 5.43
CA HIS A 32 2.74 -10.44 5.23
C HIS A 32 3.66 -10.71 6.42
N LEU A 33 3.99 -12.00 6.64
CA LEU A 33 4.91 -12.43 7.69
C LEU A 33 6.29 -11.78 7.52
N GLN A 34 6.70 -11.05 8.56
CA GLN A 34 8.03 -10.46 8.68
C GLN A 34 9.06 -11.51 9.13
N ARG A 35 10.34 -11.13 9.12
CA ARG A 35 11.44 -12.02 9.47
C ARG A 35 11.37 -12.46 10.94
N GLU A 36 11.02 -11.53 11.81
CA GLU A 36 10.91 -11.70 13.26
C GLU A 36 9.82 -12.72 13.59
N GLU A 37 8.66 -12.56 12.93
CA GLU A 37 7.51 -13.46 13.08
C GLU A 37 7.82 -14.87 12.57
N ARG A 38 8.54 -15.00 11.45
CA ARG A 38 9.01 -16.30 10.96
C ARG A 38 9.98 -16.98 11.93
N GLY A 39 10.85 -16.20 12.57
CA GLY A 39 11.75 -16.67 13.63
C GLY A 39 10.97 -17.15 14.86
N ALA A 40 9.95 -16.39 15.30
CA ALA A 40 9.06 -16.79 16.38
C ALA A 40 8.33 -18.10 16.08
N ILE A 41 7.80 -18.26 14.85
CA ILE A 41 7.20 -19.55 14.41
C ILE A 41 8.21 -20.69 14.55
N GLN A 42 9.46 -20.48 14.15
CA GLN A 42 10.50 -21.50 14.24
C GLN A 42 10.78 -21.89 15.69
N HIS A 43 10.95 -20.90 16.56
CA HIS A 43 11.24 -21.12 17.98
C HIS A 43 10.09 -21.86 18.69
N LEU A 44 8.85 -21.36 18.55
CA LEU A 44 7.67 -21.96 19.17
C LEU A 44 7.40 -23.37 18.63
N LYS A 45 7.70 -23.62 17.35
CA LYS A 45 7.56 -24.97 16.78
C LYS A 45 8.58 -25.95 17.35
N CYS A 46 9.82 -25.50 17.58
CA CYS A 46 10.84 -26.29 18.27
C CYS A 46 10.45 -26.62 19.71
N GLN A 47 9.75 -25.71 20.39
CA GLN A 47 9.20 -25.92 21.72
C GLN A 47 7.97 -26.86 21.76
N GLY A 48 7.47 -27.33 20.60
CA GLY A 48 6.37 -28.29 20.52
C GLY A 48 4.96 -27.66 20.53
N TYR A 49 4.84 -26.34 20.42
CA TYR A 49 3.53 -25.69 20.39
C TYR A 49 2.69 -26.12 19.17
N THR A 50 1.37 -26.19 19.39
CA THR A 50 0.41 -26.46 18.31
C THR A 50 0.28 -25.23 17.40
N ASN A 51 -0.08 -25.45 16.13
CA ASN A 51 -0.21 -24.35 15.16
C ASN A 51 -1.22 -23.27 15.61
N ARG A 52 -2.26 -23.65 16.36
CA ARG A 52 -3.23 -22.70 16.92
C ARG A 52 -2.65 -21.87 18.08
N ALA A 53 -1.79 -22.46 18.90
CA ALA A 53 -1.11 -21.72 19.97
C ALA A 53 -0.11 -20.72 19.37
N ILE A 54 0.69 -21.15 18.40
CA ILE A 54 1.62 -20.28 17.66
C ILE A 54 0.87 -19.10 17.01
N ALA A 55 -0.30 -19.37 16.41
CA ALA A 55 -1.09 -18.35 15.77
C ALA A 55 -1.65 -17.30 16.75
N ARG A 56 -2.02 -17.71 17.97
CA ARG A 56 -2.46 -16.80 19.03
C ARG A 56 -1.31 -15.90 19.50
N GLU A 57 -0.14 -16.48 19.72
CA GLU A 57 1.05 -15.75 20.18
C GLU A 57 1.49 -14.65 19.21
N ILE A 58 1.46 -14.95 17.90
CA ILE A 58 1.89 -13.99 16.86
C ILE A 58 0.70 -13.15 16.35
N GLY A 59 -0.52 -13.37 16.83
CA GLY A 59 -1.72 -12.67 16.32
C GLY A 59 -1.97 -12.87 14.82
N CYS A 60 -2.04 -14.12 14.35
CA CYS A 60 -2.50 -14.45 12.99
C CYS A 60 -3.49 -15.62 12.94
N SER A 61 -4.01 -15.89 11.74
CA SER A 61 -4.78 -17.10 11.49
C SER A 61 -3.91 -18.36 11.60
N PRO A 62 -4.42 -19.46 12.20
CA PRO A 62 -3.74 -20.76 12.18
C PRO A 62 -3.40 -21.27 10.78
N SER A 63 -4.17 -20.87 9.77
CA SER A 63 -3.92 -21.20 8.36
C SER A 63 -2.63 -20.54 7.83
N THR A 64 -2.31 -19.33 8.29
CA THR A 64 -1.08 -18.60 7.94
C THR A 64 0.14 -19.36 8.44
N VAL A 65 0.11 -19.80 9.70
CA VAL A 65 1.18 -20.63 10.29
C VAL A 65 1.32 -21.95 9.53
N ALA A 66 0.22 -22.63 9.23
CA ALA A 66 0.25 -23.90 8.49
C ALA A 66 0.84 -23.72 7.07
N ASN A 67 0.47 -22.66 6.36
CA ASN A 67 1.00 -22.35 5.04
C ASN A 67 2.50 -22.00 5.09
N GLU A 68 2.95 -21.28 6.12
CA GLU A 68 4.36 -20.97 6.30
C GLU A 68 5.18 -22.22 6.62
N LEU A 69 4.72 -23.07 7.54
CA LEU A 69 5.36 -24.34 7.84
C LEU A 69 5.48 -25.24 6.61
N ARG A 70 4.44 -25.27 5.75
CA ARG A 70 4.47 -26.02 4.48
C ARG A 70 5.52 -25.48 3.51
N ARG A 71 5.71 -24.17 3.43
CA ARG A 71 6.74 -23.54 2.58
C ARG A 71 8.15 -23.78 3.11
N GLY A 72 8.31 -23.69 4.44
CA GLY A 72 9.62 -23.78 5.08
C GLY A 72 10.09 -25.19 5.42
N THR A 73 9.23 -26.21 5.25
CA THR A 73 9.57 -27.62 5.47
C THR A 73 9.75 -28.32 4.13
N PRO A 74 10.97 -28.68 3.72
CA PRO A 74 11.19 -29.38 2.47
C PRO A 74 10.59 -30.79 2.51
N PRO A 75 10.15 -31.33 1.35
CA PRO A 75 9.63 -32.69 1.29
C PRO A 75 10.73 -33.69 1.69
N ARG A 76 10.31 -34.78 2.33
CA ARG A 76 11.21 -35.85 2.73
C ARG A 76 11.73 -36.57 1.48
N LYS A 77 13.05 -36.53 1.25
CA LYS A 77 13.68 -37.11 0.06
C LYS A 77 13.90 -38.63 0.14
N SER A 78 14.02 -39.19 1.33
CA SER A 78 14.25 -40.63 1.54
C SER A 78 13.67 -41.11 2.86
N ASN A 79 13.40 -42.42 2.98
CA ASN A 79 12.86 -42.98 4.22
C ASN A 79 13.94 -43.10 5.33
N LYS A 80 15.22 -43.00 4.97
CA LYS A 80 16.36 -43.01 5.90
C LYS A 80 16.79 -41.57 6.26
N GLY A 81 17.03 -41.30 7.54
CA GLY A 81 17.55 -40.02 8.04
C GLY A 81 16.55 -39.14 8.80
N ARG A 82 17.04 -37.96 9.22
CA ARG A 82 16.32 -37.00 10.06
C ARG A 82 15.09 -36.44 9.33
N LYS A 83 13.97 -36.36 10.04
CA LYS A 83 12.75 -35.70 9.52
C LYS A 83 13.09 -34.24 9.15
N PRO A 84 12.67 -33.75 7.97
CA PRO A 84 12.84 -32.35 7.62
C PRO A 84 12.20 -31.45 8.67
N GLY A 85 12.99 -30.53 9.22
CA GLY A 85 12.51 -29.49 10.12
C GLY A 85 12.09 -28.25 9.34
N TYR A 86 11.21 -27.46 9.93
CA TYR A 86 10.91 -26.13 9.42
C TYR A 86 12.13 -25.21 9.58
N SER A 87 12.46 -24.46 8.53
CA SER A 87 13.48 -23.41 8.55
C SER A 87 12.87 -22.08 8.10
N ALA A 88 12.98 -21.04 8.94
CA ALA A 88 12.48 -19.70 8.63
C ALA A 88 13.15 -19.12 7.38
N ARG A 89 14.47 -19.31 7.24
CA ARG A 89 15.25 -18.87 6.07
C ARG A 89 14.76 -19.54 4.78
N HIS A 90 14.43 -20.83 4.84
CA HIS A 90 13.88 -21.55 3.69
C HIS A 90 12.48 -21.05 3.34
N GLY A 91 11.60 -20.91 4.33
CA GLY A 91 10.24 -20.38 4.15
C GLY A 91 10.24 -18.98 3.51
N GLU A 92 11.14 -18.10 3.97
CA GLU A 92 11.34 -16.78 3.38
C GLU A 92 11.84 -16.85 1.94
N ALA A 93 12.81 -17.70 1.64
CA ALA A 93 13.34 -17.85 0.28
C ALA A 93 12.26 -18.33 -0.70
N VAL A 94 11.47 -19.34 -0.32
CA VAL A 94 10.33 -19.83 -1.10
C VAL A 94 9.27 -18.75 -1.27
N TYR A 95 8.96 -18.01 -0.21
CA TYR A 95 8.03 -16.88 -0.28
C TYR A 95 8.51 -15.80 -1.27
N LYS A 96 9.78 -15.39 -1.19
CA LYS A 96 10.37 -14.40 -2.11
C LYS A 96 10.35 -14.88 -3.55
N ALA A 97 10.67 -16.15 -3.80
CA ALA A 97 10.59 -16.76 -5.12
C ALA A 97 9.15 -16.71 -5.67
N ASN A 98 8.16 -17.13 -4.89
CA ASN A 98 6.75 -17.08 -5.30
C ASN A 98 6.26 -15.64 -5.52
N ARG A 99 6.70 -14.67 -4.71
CA ARG A 99 6.33 -13.26 -4.87
C ARG A 99 6.84 -12.64 -6.16
N LYS A 100 7.97 -13.10 -6.71
CA LYS A 100 8.46 -12.65 -8.03
C LYS A 100 7.46 -12.97 -9.15
N HIS A 101 6.77 -14.11 -9.05
CA HIS A 101 5.78 -14.57 -10.03
C HIS A 101 4.37 -14.01 -9.79
N SER A 102 4.13 -13.40 -8.63
CA SER A 102 2.80 -12.91 -8.25
C SER A 102 2.39 -11.60 -8.94
N ARG A 103 3.34 -10.90 -9.57
CA ARG A 103 3.08 -9.62 -10.25
C ARG A 103 3.07 -9.85 -11.75
N LYS A 104 2.18 -9.15 -12.45
CA LYS A 104 2.19 -9.12 -13.91
C LYS A 104 3.56 -8.60 -14.38
N HIS A 105 4.18 -9.32 -15.32
CA HIS A 105 5.43 -8.87 -15.93
C HIS A 105 5.25 -7.50 -16.57
N HIS A 106 6.27 -6.66 -16.46
CA HIS A 106 6.26 -5.34 -17.05
C HIS A 106 6.12 -5.43 -18.58
N ARG A 107 5.30 -4.58 -19.21
CA ARG A 107 5.03 -4.67 -20.66
C ARG A 107 6.32 -4.57 -21.50
N ILE A 108 7.28 -3.78 -21.04
CA ILE A 108 8.61 -3.63 -21.64
C ILE A 108 9.34 -4.95 -21.85
N CYS A 109 9.19 -5.91 -20.94
CA CYS A 109 9.90 -7.19 -21.06
C CYS A 109 9.57 -7.92 -22.36
N ARG A 110 8.37 -7.68 -22.93
CA ARG A 110 7.96 -8.23 -24.24
C ARG A 110 8.45 -7.38 -25.42
N CYS A 111 8.74 -6.11 -25.20
CA CYS A 111 9.07 -5.11 -26.22
C CYS A 111 10.58 -4.91 -26.37
N ALA A 112 11.40 -5.91 -26.01
CA ALA A 112 12.85 -5.74 -25.88
C ALA A 112 13.55 -5.40 -27.21
N HIS A 113 13.09 -5.97 -28.32
CA HIS A 113 13.67 -5.70 -29.65
C HIS A 113 13.44 -4.24 -30.08
N PHE A 114 12.20 -3.76 -29.94
CA PHE A 114 11.83 -2.37 -30.19
C PHE A 114 12.66 -1.39 -29.34
N LEU A 115 12.82 -1.67 -28.05
CA LEU A 115 13.55 -0.77 -27.15
C LEU A 115 15.05 -0.70 -27.46
N ARG A 116 15.69 -1.83 -27.79
CA ARG A 116 17.09 -1.83 -28.26
C ARG A 116 17.26 -0.97 -29.51
N TRP A 117 16.32 -1.05 -30.44
CA TRP A 117 16.33 -0.20 -31.64
C TRP A 117 16.14 1.27 -31.29
N VAL A 118 15.18 1.62 -30.43
CA VAL A 118 14.97 3.00 -29.96
C VAL A 118 16.24 3.58 -29.32
N VAL A 119 16.91 2.82 -28.45
CA VAL A 119 18.16 3.25 -27.81
C VAL A 119 19.27 3.47 -28.85
N LYS A 120 19.37 2.59 -29.84
CA LYS A 120 20.34 2.75 -30.95
C LYS A 120 20.06 4.03 -31.74
N GLN A 121 18.83 4.25 -32.18
CA GLN A 121 18.43 5.44 -32.94
C GLN A 121 18.64 6.73 -32.14
N PHE A 122 18.36 6.70 -30.84
CA PHE A 122 18.59 7.83 -29.95
C PHE A 122 20.08 8.16 -29.82
N LYS A 123 20.95 7.14 -29.68
CA LYS A 123 22.39 7.35 -29.51
C LYS A 123 23.08 7.80 -30.79
N GLU A 124 22.78 7.14 -31.91
CA GLU A 124 23.41 7.38 -33.22
C GLU A 124 22.87 8.64 -33.92
N HIS A 125 21.54 8.77 -33.99
CA HIS A 125 20.89 9.81 -34.81
C HIS A 125 20.29 10.96 -33.99
N LYS A 126 20.37 10.91 -32.65
CA LYS A 126 19.80 11.93 -31.73
C LYS A 126 18.30 12.18 -31.95
N TRP A 127 17.57 11.18 -32.41
CA TRP A 127 16.13 11.27 -32.61
C TRP A 127 15.37 11.43 -31.29
N SER A 128 14.24 12.14 -31.30
CA SER A 128 13.32 12.13 -30.16
C SER A 128 12.61 10.77 -30.06
N LEU A 129 12.14 10.41 -28.86
CA LEU A 129 11.37 9.17 -28.67
C LEU A 129 10.07 9.17 -29.50
N ASP A 130 9.51 10.35 -29.72
CA ASP A 130 8.33 10.55 -30.56
C ASP A 130 8.64 10.23 -32.03
N SER A 131 9.76 10.75 -32.55
CA SER A 131 10.26 10.45 -33.89
C SER A 131 10.52 8.96 -34.08
N CYS A 132 11.13 8.28 -33.09
CA CYS A 132 11.37 6.84 -33.17
C CYS A 132 10.06 6.03 -33.31
N VAL A 133 9.03 6.35 -32.50
CA VAL A 133 7.74 5.65 -32.56
C VAL A 133 7.00 5.99 -33.86
N GLY A 134 7.02 7.26 -34.28
CA GLY A 134 6.37 7.71 -35.52
C GLY A 134 6.98 7.03 -36.74
N TYR A 135 8.32 7.01 -36.83
CA TYR A 135 9.05 6.35 -37.91
C TYR A 135 8.78 4.85 -37.95
N ALA A 136 8.86 4.16 -36.81
CA ALA A 136 8.61 2.72 -36.73
C ALA A 136 7.16 2.35 -37.13
N ARG A 137 6.18 3.21 -36.83
CA ARG A 137 4.78 3.02 -37.26
C ARG A 137 4.60 3.25 -38.75
N LEU A 138 5.19 4.32 -39.28
CA LEU A 138 5.08 4.67 -40.71
C LEU A 138 5.68 3.58 -41.60
N HIS A 139 6.81 3.02 -41.20
CA HIS A 139 7.52 1.98 -41.97
C HIS A 139 7.15 0.55 -41.56
N GLY A 140 6.24 0.35 -40.60
CA GLY A 140 5.80 -0.97 -40.17
C GLY A 140 6.93 -1.88 -39.66
N LEU A 141 7.96 -1.32 -39.01
CA LEU A 141 9.18 -2.05 -38.63
C LEU A 141 8.96 -3.14 -37.56
N PHE A 142 7.91 -3.00 -36.75
CA PHE A 142 7.61 -3.89 -35.64
C PHE A 142 6.10 -4.14 -35.55
N PRO A 143 5.66 -5.31 -35.07
CA PRO A 143 4.25 -5.58 -34.83
C PRO A 143 3.70 -4.74 -33.67
N ALA A 144 2.41 -4.42 -33.71
CA ALA A 144 1.77 -3.51 -32.74
C ALA A 144 1.85 -3.99 -31.27
N ASP A 145 1.93 -5.30 -31.00
CA ASP A 145 2.05 -5.84 -29.64
C ASP A 145 3.46 -5.65 -29.04
N GLU A 146 4.49 -5.61 -29.87
CA GLU A 146 5.88 -5.33 -29.46
C GLU A 146 6.19 -3.83 -29.37
N MET A 147 5.35 -2.99 -30.00
CA MET A 147 5.51 -1.55 -29.96
C MET A 147 4.93 -0.94 -28.69
N VAL A 148 5.57 0.13 -28.24
CA VAL A 148 5.18 0.91 -27.08
C VAL A 148 4.82 2.33 -27.52
N CYS A 149 3.82 2.94 -26.89
CA CYS A 149 3.47 4.34 -27.20
C CYS A 149 4.51 5.31 -26.60
N THR A 150 4.56 6.52 -27.14
CA THR A 150 5.56 7.53 -26.77
C THR A 150 5.47 7.88 -25.30
N ARG A 151 4.25 8.10 -24.79
CA ARG A 151 4.01 8.31 -23.35
C ARG A 151 4.62 7.22 -22.47
N THR A 152 4.45 5.95 -22.83
CA THR A 152 5.05 4.85 -22.07
C THR A 152 6.57 4.90 -22.17
N LEU A 153 7.18 5.16 -23.33
CA LEU A 153 8.64 5.31 -23.41
C LEU A 153 9.18 6.39 -22.46
N TYR A 154 8.56 7.57 -22.43
CA TYR A 154 8.99 8.63 -21.49
C TYR A 154 8.83 8.20 -20.03
N ASN A 155 7.70 7.58 -19.65
CA ASN A 155 7.50 7.09 -18.29
C ASN A 155 8.60 6.11 -17.85
N GLU A 156 9.10 5.31 -18.79
CA GLU A 156 10.09 4.27 -18.52
C GLU A 156 11.51 4.82 -18.43
N VAL A 157 11.81 5.88 -19.18
CA VAL A 157 13.03 6.68 -18.97
C VAL A 157 13.00 7.30 -17.57
N TRP A 158 11.88 7.89 -17.15
CA TRP A 158 11.73 8.43 -15.79
C TRP A 158 11.81 7.36 -14.69
N ALA A 159 11.33 6.15 -14.97
CA ALA A 159 11.45 5.01 -14.05
C ALA A 159 12.86 4.41 -13.98
N GLY A 160 13.77 4.81 -14.88
CA GLY A 160 15.13 4.26 -14.96
C GLY A 160 15.19 2.84 -15.53
N ASN A 161 14.16 2.41 -16.27
CA ASN A 161 14.09 1.06 -16.85
C ASN A 161 14.73 0.95 -18.25
N LEU A 162 15.24 2.06 -18.79
CA LEU A 162 15.90 2.14 -20.09
C LEU A 162 17.32 2.66 -19.92
N ASP A 163 18.23 2.22 -20.80
CA ASP A 163 19.63 2.68 -20.86
C ASP A 163 19.76 4.09 -21.48
N LEU A 164 18.90 5.01 -21.04
CA LEU A 164 18.82 6.41 -21.44
C LEU A 164 18.70 7.26 -20.17
N SER A 165 19.59 8.23 -20.02
CA SER A 165 19.50 9.17 -18.89
C SER A 165 18.47 10.27 -19.19
N VAL A 166 17.70 10.68 -18.18
CA VAL A 166 16.71 11.78 -18.33
C VAL A 166 17.39 13.07 -18.82
N THR A 167 18.65 13.27 -18.43
CA THR A 167 19.50 14.41 -18.82
C THR A 167 19.85 14.43 -20.30
N GLU A 168 19.86 13.28 -20.98
CA GLU A 168 20.14 13.21 -22.41
C GLU A 168 18.93 13.59 -23.27
N LEU A 169 17.71 13.66 -22.71
CA LEU A 169 16.50 13.96 -23.46
C LEU A 169 16.20 15.47 -23.48
N PRO A 170 16.34 16.16 -24.63
CA PRO A 170 16.12 17.61 -24.73
C PRO A 170 14.67 18.02 -24.42
N GLU A 171 13.74 17.10 -24.64
CA GLU A 171 12.30 17.33 -24.57
C GLU A 171 11.69 16.93 -23.22
N ALA A 172 12.34 16.02 -22.47
CA ALA A 172 11.82 15.52 -21.20
C ALA A 172 11.77 16.63 -20.14
N MET A 173 12.74 17.55 -20.14
CA MET A 173 12.78 18.69 -19.21
C MET A 173 11.77 19.80 -19.56
N LYS A 174 11.29 19.86 -20.82
CA LYS A 174 10.37 20.91 -21.29
C LYS A 174 8.90 20.56 -21.08
N ARG A 175 8.57 19.27 -20.92
CA ARG A 175 7.19 18.83 -20.71
C ARG A 175 6.75 19.14 -19.28
N LYS A 176 5.76 20.02 -19.13
CA LYS A 176 5.10 20.25 -17.84
C LYS A 176 4.45 18.95 -17.38
N GLN A 177 4.83 18.48 -16.20
CA GLN A 177 4.12 17.38 -15.57
C GLN A 177 2.74 17.89 -15.12
N HIS A 178 1.68 17.33 -15.69
CA HIS A 178 0.34 17.53 -15.16
C HIS A 178 0.27 16.78 -13.83
N LYS A 179 0.16 17.53 -12.73
CA LYS A 179 -0.05 16.97 -11.40
C LYS A 179 -1.50 16.46 -11.34
N ASP A 180 -1.69 15.26 -10.80
CA ASP A 180 -3.03 14.73 -10.57
C ASP A 180 -3.85 15.74 -9.76
N SER A 181 -5.07 16.02 -10.22
CA SER A 181 -5.98 16.90 -9.50
C SER A 181 -6.25 16.26 -8.15
N LYS A 182 -5.90 16.95 -7.06
CA LYS A 182 -6.26 16.52 -5.71
C LYS A 182 -7.78 16.26 -5.64
N PRO A 183 -8.24 15.24 -4.92
CA PRO A 183 -9.67 15.07 -4.65
C PRO A 183 -10.22 16.39 -4.12
N ARG A 184 -11.13 17.01 -4.86
CA ARG A 184 -11.82 18.21 -4.38
C ARG A 184 -12.84 17.75 -3.36
N GLU A 185 -12.70 18.20 -2.12
CA GLU A 185 -13.79 18.11 -1.16
C GLU A 185 -15.01 18.87 -1.73
N HIS A 186 -16.19 18.26 -1.59
CA HIS A 186 -17.43 18.87 -2.03
C HIS A 186 -17.69 20.12 -1.20
N LYS A 187 -17.51 21.30 -1.81
CA LYS A 187 -17.65 22.61 -1.13
C LYS A 187 -19.08 23.04 -0.80
N LYS A 188 -20.11 22.25 -1.16
CA LYS A 188 -21.51 22.63 -0.88
C LYS A 188 -21.90 22.18 0.52
N SER A 189 -22.04 23.14 1.43
CA SER A 189 -22.80 22.94 2.68
C SER A 189 -24.29 23.01 2.35
N PHE A 190 -25.05 21.97 2.70
CA PHE A 190 -26.50 21.92 2.52
C PHE A 190 -27.28 22.53 3.69
N GLY A 191 -26.60 23.24 4.59
CA GLY A 191 -27.19 23.75 5.83
C GLY A 191 -27.38 22.68 6.89
N THR A 192 -28.04 23.06 7.98
CA THR A 192 -28.37 22.18 9.11
C THR A 192 -29.66 21.42 8.82
N ASP A 193 -29.77 20.18 9.32
CA ASP A 193 -30.98 19.37 9.16
C ASP A 193 -32.19 20.04 9.86
N ILE A 194 -33.37 19.93 9.26
CA ILE A 194 -34.64 20.46 9.81
C ILE A 194 -34.94 19.94 11.23
N SER A 195 -34.41 18.76 11.56
CA SER A 195 -34.57 18.12 12.87
C SER A 195 -33.85 18.87 13.99
N GLN A 196 -32.88 19.73 13.66
CA GLN A 196 -32.13 20.52 14.64
C GLN A 196 -32.75 21.90 14.91
N ARG A 197 -33.98 22.15 14.44
CA ARG A 197 -34.65 23.43 14.66
C ARG A 197 -34.96 23.66 16.15
N PRO A 198 -34.84 24.90 16.65
CA PRO A 198 -35.25 25.24 18.00
C PRO A 198 -36.78 25.07 18.17
N GLU A 199 -37.20 24.61 19.34
CA GLU A 199 -38.62 24.37 19.64
C GLU A 199 -39.48 25.63 19.51
N ILE A 200 -38.89 26.80 19.77
CA ILE A 200 -39.54 28.12 19.68
C ILE A 200 -40.06 28.38 18.25
N ALA A 201 -39.35 27.90 17.21
CA ALA A 201 -39.77 28.05 15.82
C ALA A 201 -41.04 27.23 15.52
N ALA A 202 -41.27 26.11 16.22
CA ALA A 202 -42.50 25.33 16.07
C ALA A 202 -43.72 26.02 16.72
N LEU A 203 -43.49 26.85 17.74
CA LEU A 203 -44.56 27.52 18.50
C LEU A 203 -45.19 28.70 17.74
N ARG A 204 -44.51 29.27 16.73
CA ARG A 204 -44.98 30.40 15.89
C ARG A 204 -45.42 31.64 16.70
N ILE A 205 -44.78 31.87 17.85
CA ILE A 205 -45.12 32.97 18.77
C ILE A 205 -44.40 34.26 18.38
N GLU A 206 -43.17 34.17 17.86
CA GLU A 206 -42.38 35.33 17.45
C GLU A 206 -42.53 35.63 15.96
N GLU A 207 -42.69 36.91 15.63
CA GLU A 207 -42.63 37.40 14.26
C GLU A 207 -41.22 37.20 13.69
N GLY A 208 -41.08 36.38 12.65
CA GLY A 208 -39.79 36.08 12.02
C GLY A 208 -39.57 34.62 11.67
N HIS A 209 -40.28 33.69 12.30
CA HIS A 209 -40.21 32.25 12.02
C HIS A 209 -41.23 31.81 10.94
N TRP A 210 -41.21 32.48 9.80
CA TRP A 210 -42.04 32.10 8.66
C TRP A 210 -41.21 31.27 7.67
N GLU A 211 -41.46 29.97 7.61
CA GLU A 211 -40.91 29.09 6.58
C GLU A 211 -42.07 28.54 5.75
N GLY A 212 -41.98 28.71 4.43
CA GLY A 212 -42.93 28.12 3.49
C GLY A 212 -42.38 26.79 2.98
N ASP A 213 -43.13 25.71 3.17
CA ASP A 213 -42.76 24.42 2.59
C ASP A 213 -42.78 24.52 1.06
N THR A 214 -41.64 24.23 0.44
CA THR A 214 -41.56 24.07 -1.00
C THR A 214 -41.67 22.59 -1.33
N VAL A 215 -42.63 22.23 -2.18
CA VAL A 215 -42.80 20.87 -2.67
C VAL A 215 -42.15 20.79 -4.05
N VAL A 216 -41.24 19.82 -4.22
CA VAL A 216 -40.65 19.52 -5.52
C VAL A 216 -41.47 18.41 -6.18
N GLY A 217 -42.16 18.74 -7.27
CA GLY A 217 -42.95 17.79 -8.03
C GLY A 217 -42.09 16.72 -8.74
N LYS A 218 -42.67 15.55 -9.01
CA LYS A 218 -41.99 14.42 -9.69
C LYS A 218 -41.56 14.73 -11.14
N ARG A 219 -42.07 15.79 -11.77
CA ARG A 219 -41.63 16.22 -13.10
C ARG A 219 -40.33 17.03 -12.95
N ALA A 220 -39.22 16.40 -13.30
CA ALA A 220 -37.91 17.01 -13.51
C ALA A 220 -37.23 17.69 -12.30
N GLY A 221 -37.72 17.54 -11.06
CA GLY A 221 -36.93 17.64 -9.81
C GLY A 221 -36.13 18.93 -9.56
N LYS A 222 -36.37 19.99 -10.34
CA LYS A 222 -35.54 21.20 -10.38
C LYS A 222 -36.29 22.46 -9.98
N GLU A 223 -37.61 22.39 -9.83
CA GLU A 223 -38.46 23.53 -9.50
C GLU A 223 -39.24 23.23 -8.22
N ALA A 224 -39.01 24.05 -7.21
CA ALA A 224 -39.69 24.01 -5.93
C ALA A 224 -40.90 24.95 -6.01
N VAL A 225 -42.09 24.46 -5.70
CA VAL A 225 -43.33 25.24 -5.73
C VAL A 225 -43.90 25.31 -4.32
N VAL A 226 -44.39 26.48 -3.91
CA VAL A 226 -45.08 26.67 -2.61
C VAL A 226 -46.56 26.39 -2.84
N LEU A 227 -47.16 25.51 -2.02
CA LEU A 227 -48.59 25.24 -2.06
C LEU A 227 -49.34 26.29 -1.24
N SER A 228 -50.20 27.08 -1.91
CA SER A 228 -51.19 27.94 -1.27
C SER A 228 -52.58 27.29 -1.39
N LEU A 229 -53.34 27.25 -0.28
CA LEU A 229 -54.76 26.87 -0.27
C LEU A 229 -55.64 28.05 -0.67
#